data_AF-A0A2U1NH35-F1
#
_entry.id   AF-A0A2U1NH35-F1
#
_cell.length_a   1.000
_cell.length_b   1.000
_cell.length_c   1.000
_cell.angle_alpha   90.00
_cell.angle_beta   90.00
_cell.angle_gamma   90.00
#
_symmetry.space_group_name_H-M   'P 1'
#
loop_
_entity.id
_entity.type
_entity.pdbx_description
1 polymer ?
#
loop_
_entity_poly.entity_id
_entity_poly.type
_entity_poly.pdbx_seq_one_letter_code
_entity_poly.pdbx_strand_id
1 'polypeptide(L)'
;MTQISLQRETRPYLESKEKHIRYRDFISIDFKRYVEADLQRSIPSMVDGLKPGQRKILFCAFKMPIIKEIEVYQFSGYVLKHSAYYHGEATLVGTIISMAQNYVGSNNINLLEPNGRFGTRLMGGIDHVASGRCLYTQLSPITRYLFPEADEPILHYDGQSPEPAWFYPIIPMVLVNGSEGRGTVCSSFIPNYNPRDIISNIKHLLNNKAVEPMLPWYNGFEGEIEETKTPSKDTLYTTKGMIEVDNNGITITELPVGTWTNVYRESLKAAVGKDIELLYGNPVFLLQAYTARHGTINSVRFEITMTDEQMKSAKEEGILDKFMLTTTLSTTNMHLLGSDHQLKKYDTPEQILEDFVQFRLKLYEKRKNARLHDLMITILLLNNKMDFIGKILDGEICLLPPRKKDKRCAELMDKGFQSSLTIAWTVLPVGRRPPTKEEELRTGYDYLVSTPMVSLSSEEMEELQKERDTKENELRELTIASPKSLWLKDLNALIRKLDAVVEVDLDVETVKYGESHQGYLDTKDEISGIGDWLPPSDVDPNNPSSSVGKREREMLVVKSSTNSKFMKLKIENP
;
A
#
# COMPACT_ATOMS: atom_id res chain seq x y z
N MET A 1 -2.67 34.71 -0.13
CA MET A 1 -2.04 33.39 0.06
C MET A 1 -0.88 33.29 -0.90
N THR A 2 0.35 33.35 -0.40
CA THR A 2 1.56 33.30 -1.21
C THR A 2 1.73 31.87 -1.73
N GLN A 3 1.71 31.68 -3.06
CA GLN A 3 2.05 30.40 -3.68
C GLN A 3 3.44 29.97 -3.20
N ILE A 4 3.51 28.89 -2.42
CA ILE A 4 4.80 28.28 -2.07
C ILE A 4 5.20 27.44 -3.28
N SER A 5 5.98 28.00 -4.20
CA SER A 5 6.56 27.21 -5.30
C SER A 5 7.71 26.35 -4.79
N LEU A 6 7.53 25.03 -4.80
CA LEU A 6 8.55 24.00 -4.53
C LEU A 6 9.56 23.74 -5.68
N GLN A 7 9.83 24.71 -6.55
CA GLN A 7 10.92 24.55 -7.52
C GLN A 7 12.28 24.54 -6.81
N ARG A 8 13.04 23.43 -7.00
CA ARG A 8 14.38 23.19 -6.48
C ARG A 8 15.41 24.07 -7.22
N GLU A 9 15.42 25.37 -6.92
CA GLU A 9 16.66 26.14 -7.08
C GLU A 9 17.66 25.66 -6.03
N THR A 10 18.94 25.57 -6.39
CA THR A 10 20.07 25.24 -5.49
C THR A 10 20.16 26.28 -4.38
N ARG A 11 19.35 26.14 -3.33
CA ARG A 11 19.31 27.08 -2.20
C ARG A 11 20.53 26.87 -1.32
N PRO A 12 21.21 27.95 -0.88
CA PRO A 12 22.41 27.87 -0.07
C PRO A 12 22.09 27.19 1.27
N TYR A 13 22.92 26.22 1.65
CA TYR A 13 22.92 25.71 3.02
C TYR A 13 23.37 26.84 3.95
N LEU A 14 22.80 26.95 5.14
CA LEU A 14 23.46 27.70 6.21
C LEU A 14 24.78 27.00 6.50
N GLU A 15 25.90 27.67 6.23
CA GLU A 15 27.22 27.09 6.43
C GLU A 15 27.44 26.86 7.93
N SER A 16 27.75 25.62 8.32
CA SER A 16 27.94 25.24 9.74
C SER A 16 29.15 25.90 10.42
N LYS A 17 29.84 26.81 9.74
CA LYS A 17 31.05 27.51 10.21
C LYS A 17 30.72 28.81 10.94
N GLU A 18 29.50 29.33 10.83
CA GLU A 18 29.09 30.54 11.54
C GLU A 18 28.70 30.23 12.99
N LYS A 19 29.36 30.89 13.96
CA LYS A 19 29.06 30.73 15.41
C LYS A 19 27.72 31.35 15.83
N HIS A 20 27.18 32.27 15.04
CA HIS A 20 25.93 32.96 15.33
C HIS A 20 25.10 33.01 14.05
N ILE A 21 23.84 32.60 14.15
CA ILE A 21 22.89 32.58 13.03
C ILE A 21 21.77 33.57 13.36
N ARG A 22 21.38 34.42 12.41
CA ARG A 22 20.21 35.29 12.60
C ARG A 22 18.94 34.45 12.61
N TYR A 23 18.04 34.69 13.56
CA TYR A 23 16.76 33.96 13.65
C TYR A 23 15.97 33.97 12.33
N ARG A 24 15.97 35.08 11.60
CA ARG A 24 15.32 35.19 10.29
C ARG A 24 15.92 34.22 9.25
N ASP A 25 17.23 34.06 9.24
CA ASP A 25 17.93 33.18 8.29
C ASP A 25 17.66 31.72 8.65
N PHE A 26 17.69 31.37 9.95
CA PHE A 26 17.27 30.06 10.43
C PHE A 26 15.83 29.72 10.01
N ILE A 27 14.88 30.64 10.21
CA ILE A 27 13.47 30.39 9.86
C ILE A 27 13.28 30.24 8.34
N SER A 28 13.91 31.12 7.55
CA SER A 28 13.69 31.17 6.10
C SER A 28 14.43 30.08 5.32
N ILE A 29 15.52 29.54 5.86
CA ILE A 29 16.37 28.54 5.20
C ILE A 29 16.16 27.16 5.84
N ASP A 30 16.54 26.98 7.10
CA ASP A 30 16.57 25.65 7.73
C ASP A 30 15.18 25.18 8.20
N PHE A 31 14.43 26.03 8.92
CA PHE A 31 13.09 25.67 9.37
C PHE A 31 12.14 25.46 8.18
N LYS A 32 12.27 26.27 7.13
CA LYS A 32 11.51 26.06 5.89
C LYS A 32 11.75 24.66 5.29
N ARG A 33 12.98 24.17 5.29
CA ARG A 33 13.31 22.81 4.83
C ARG A 33 12.69 21.74 5.71
N TYR A 34 12.68 21.94 7.02
CA TYR A 34 11.96 21.07 7.92
C TYR A 34 10.47 21.02 7.57
N VAL A 35 9.83 22.18 7.33
CA VAL A 35 8.42 22.27 6.93
C VAL A 35 8.18 21.58 5.57
N GLU A 36 9.07 21.76 4.59
CA GLU A 36 8.98 21.10 3.28
C GLU A 36 9.09 19.56 3.43
N ALA A 37 10.04 19.07 4.23
CA ALA A 37 10.22 17.65 4.50
C ALA A 37 9.05 17.06 5.33
N ASP A 38 8.52 17.83 6.28
CA ASP A 38 7.35 17.45 7.08
C ASP A 38 6.10 17.32 6.21
N LEU A 39 5.90 18.26 5.29
CA LEU A 39 4.82 18.17 4.32
C LEU A 39 4.94 16.91 3.44
N GLN A 40 6.14 16.64 2.93
CA GLN A 40 6.40 15.49 2.06
C GLN A 40 6.20 14.13 2.75
N ARG A 41 6.51 14.01 4.04
CA ARG A 41 6.32 12.75 4.78
C ARG A 41 4.90 12.57 5.32
N SER A 42 4.20 13.67 5.61
CA SER A 42 2.91 13.64 6.30
C SER A 42 1.71 13.69 5.37
N ILE A 43 1.81 14.36 4.21
CA ILE A 43 0.73 14.49 3.23
C ILE A 43 0.95 13.49 2.08
N PRO A 44 -0.07 12.72 1.68
CA PRO A 44 0.05 11.77 0.58
C PRO A 44 0.06 12.46 -0.79
N SER A 45 0.49 11.70 -1.80
CA SER A 45 0.47 12.14 -3.20
C SER A 45 -0.90 11.87 -3.84
N MET A 46 -1.37 12.79 -4.69
CA MET A 46 -2.53 12.55 -5.55
C MET A 46 -2.26 11.42 -6.57
N VAL A 47 -0.99 11.16 -6.89
CA VAL A 47 -0.61 10.19 -7.92
C VAL A 47 -0.81 8.74 -7.46
N ASP A 48 -0.30 8.37 -6.28
CA ASP A 48 -0.38 6.99 -5.78
C ASP A 48 -1.11 6.84 -4.44
N GLY A 49 -1.51 7.95 -3.80
CA GLY A 49 -2.10 7.94 -2.47
C GLY A 49 -1.14 7.55 -1.36
N LEU A 50 0.15 7.37 -1.65
CA LEU A 50 1.13 6.87 -0.70
C LEU A 50 1.99 8.00 -0.11
N LYS A 51 2.31 7.86 1.17
CA LYS A 51 3.40 8.59 1.82
C LYS A 51 4.76 7.94 1.48
N PRO A 52 5.88 8.66 1.61
CA PRO A 52 7.21 8.11 1.29
C PRO A 52 7.54 6.78 1.98
N GLY A 53 7.17 6.62 3.26
CA GLY A 53 7.38 5.36 3.99
C GLY A 53 6.62 4.18 3.37
N GLN A 54 5.35 4.38 3.02
CA GLN A 54 4.53 3.38 2.34
C GLN A 54 5.07 3.04 0.94
N ARG A 55 5.56 4.05 0.20
CA ARG A 55 6.17 3.86 -1.12
C ARG A 55 7.44 3.02 -1.05
N LYS A 56 8.30 3.26 -0.06
CA LYS A 56 9.52 2.47 0.19
C LYS A 56 9.20 1.00 0.51
N ILE A 57 8.17 0.76 1.33
CA ILE A 57 7.68 -0.60 1.62
C ILE A 57 7.23 -1.29 0.33
N LEU A 58 6.38 -0.63 -0.45
CA LEU A 58 5.84 -1.21 -1.69
C LEU A 58 6.94 -1.44 -2.74
N PHE A 59 7.90 -0.52 -2.86
CA PHE A 59 9.08 -0.70 -3.72
C PHE A 59 9.88 -1.94 -3.36
N CYS A 60 10.15 -2.16 -2.08
CA CYS A 60 10.84 -3.36 -1.63
C CYS A 60 10.02 -4.63 -1.87
N ALA A 61 8.69 -4.57 -1.72
CA ALA A 61 7.78 -5.68 -2.00
C ALA A 61 7.73 -6.04 -3.50
N PHE A 62 7.92 -5.06 -4.41
CA PHE A 62 8.04 -5.34 -5.85
C PHE A 62 9.44 -5.82 -6.24
N LYS A 63 10.49 -5.27 -5.63
CA LYS A 63 11.88 -5.65 -5.92
C LYS A 63 12.22 -7.07 -5.46
N MET A 64 11.71 -7.46 -4.30
CA MET A 64 11.73 -8.84 -3.82
C MET A 64 10.28 -9.29 -3.68
N PRO A 65 9.68 -9.85 -4.76
CA PRO A 65 8.29 -10.28 -4.75
C PRO A 65 8.02 -11.23 -3.57
N ILE A 66 7.27 -10.73 -2.59
CA ILE A 66 6.87 -11.49 -1.41
C ILE A 66 5.64 -12.33 -1.79
N ILE A 67 5.86 -13.34 -2.63
CA ILE A 67 4.82 -14.26 -3.11
C ILE A 67 4.48 -15.29 -2.02
N LYS A 68 5.49 -15.66 -1.22
CA LYS A 68 5.32 -16.45 -0.01
C LYS A 68 5.40 -15.51 1.18
N GLU A 69 4.61 -15.83 2.20
CA GLU A 69 4.58 -15.07 3.43
C GLU A 69 5.98 -14.89 4.05
N ILE A 70 6.23 -13.69 4.54
CA ILE A 70 7.46 -13.30 5.25
C ILE A 70 7.09 -12.67 6.57
N GLU A 71 7.90 -12.88 7.60
CA GLU A 71 7.74 -12.22 8.89
C GLU A 71 7.84 -10.69 8.72
N VAL A 72 6.90 -9.93 9.30
CA VAL A 72 6.85 -8.47 9.19
C VAL A 72 8.13 -7.83 9.71
N TYR A 73 8.69 -8.35 10.82
CA TYR A 73 9.96 -7.87 11.36
C TYR A 73 11.11 -8.09 10.37
N GLN A 74 11.23 -9.29 9.79
CA GLN A 74 12.24 -9.60 8.78
C GLN A 74 12.10 -8.72 7.53
N PHE A 75 10.87 -8.51 7.06
CA PHE A 75 10.61 -7.64 5.93
C PHE A 75 10.97 -6.18 6.22
N SER A 76 10.67 -5.68 7.43
CA SER A 76 11.07 -4.33 7.84
C SER A 76 12.59 -4.13 7.81
N GLY A 77 13.37 -5.13 8.23
CA GLY A 77 14.84 -5.13 8.13
C GLY A 77 15.34 -5.09 6.68
N TYR A 78 14.66 -5.79 5.76
CA TYR A 78 14.94 -5.72 4.33
C TYR A 78 14.67 -4.30 3.78
N VAL A 79 13.53 -3.71 4.13
CA VAL A 79 13.16 -2.36 3.68
C VAL A 79 14.17 -1.32 4.19
N LEU A 80 14.59 -1.39 5.46
CA LEU A 80 15.63 -0.50 6.01
C LEU A 80 16.93 -0.55 5.20
N LYS A 81 17.37 -1.76 4.85
CA LYS A 81 18.62 -1.99 4.09
C LYS A 81 18.55 -1.47 2.66
N HIS A 82 17.40 -1.59 2.00
CA HIS A 82 17.28 -1.41 0.55
C HIS A 82 16.61 -0.10 0.10
N SER A 83 15.92 0.61 1.01
CA SER A 83 15.16 1.81 0.67
C SER A 83 15.76 3.12 1.22
N ALA A 84 16.94 3.07 1.85
CA ALA A 84 17.54 4.22 2.52
C ALA A 84 16.54 4.91 3.48
N TYR A 85 15.85 4.11 4.29
CA TYR A 85 14.89 4.60 5.27
C TYR A 85 15.64 5.06 6.54
N TYR A 86 15.46 6.32 6.91
CA TYR A 86 16.26 6.96 7.98
C TYR A 86 15.54 7.05 9.34
N HIS A 87 14.31 6.52 9.44
CA HIS A 87 13.55 6.51 10.69
C HIS A 87 13.60 5.13 11.37
N GLY A 88 13.22 5.05 12.64
CA GLY A 88 13.30 3.81 13.42
C GLY A 88 12.46 2.66 12.83
N GLU A 89 12.97 1.44 12.97
CA GLU A 89 12.35 0.19 12.50
C GLU A 89 10.91 0.02 13.01
N ALA A 90 10.64 0.40 14.25
CA ALA A 90 9.31 0.31 14.85
C ALA A 90 8.23 1.09 14.08
N THR A 91 8.58 2.26 13.52
CA THR A 91 7.65 3.04 12.68
C THR A 91 7.34 2.31 11.38
N LEU A 92 8.33 1.61 10.83
CA LEU A 92 8.20 0.85 9.60
C LEU A 92 7.33 -0.39 9.80
N VAL A 93 7.53 -1.12 10.90
CA VAL A 93 6.67 -2.24 11.32
C VAL A 93 5.21 -1.78 11.44
N GLY A 94 4.96 -0.68 12.16
CA GLY A 94 3.61 -0.12 12.29
C GLY A 94 3.00 0.29 10.94
N THR A 95 3.82 0.82 10.02
CA THR A 95 3.36 1.19 8.67
C THR A 95 3.01 -0.06 7.84
N ILE A 96 3.81 -1.13 7.91
CA ILE A 96 3.52 -2.41 7.23
C ILE A 96 2.20 -2.99 7.74
N ILE A 97 2.02 -3.01 9.07
CA ILE A 97 0.79 -3.51 9.70
C ILE A 97 -0.42 -2.70 9.20
N SER A 98 -0.34 -1.37 9.21
CA SER A 98 -1.41 -0.49 8.72
C SER A 98 -1.73 -0.69 7.24
N MET A 99 -0.73 -0.95 6.39
CA MET A 99 -0.95 -1.26 4.96
C MET A 99 -1.62 -2.62 4.72
N ALA A 100 -1.55 -3.53 5.70
CA ALA A 100 -2.11 -4.87 5.63
C ALA A 100 -3.50 -5.02 6.28
N GLN A 101 -3.86 -4.11 7.20
CA GLN A 101 -5.15 -4.14 7.91
C GLN A 101 -6.35 -4.12 6.95
N ASN A 102 -7.35 -4.96 7.24
CA ASN A 102 -8.55 -5.15 6.42
C ASN A 102 -9.87 -5.20 7.22
N TYR A 103 -9.89 -4.71 8.47
CA TYR A 103 -11.12 -4.62 9.26
C TYR A 103 -11.97 -3.41 8.81
N VAL A 104 -13.27 -3.42 9.11
CA VAL A 104 -14.21 -2.34 8.74
C VAL A 104 -13.74 -0.99 9.27
N GLY A 105 -13.58 -0.01 8.37
CA GLY A 105 -13.05 1.32 8.70
C GLY A 105 -11.53 1.47 8.50
N SER A 106 -10.82 0.42 8.05
CA SER A 106 -9.40 0.48 7.66
C SER A 106 -9.23 0.65 6.13
N ASN A 107 -8.50 -0.24 5.45
CA ASN A 107 -8.31 -0.17 3.99
C ASN A 107 -9.47 -0.82 3.24
N ASN A 108 -9.99 -0.17 2.20
CA ASN A 108 -10.92 -0.83 1.28
C ASN A 108 -10.21 -1.88 0.41
N ILE A 109 -8.95 -1.63 0.05
CA ILE A 109 -8.07 -2.59 -0.60
C ILE A 109 -6.71 -2.55 0.10
N ASN A 110 -6.42 -3.55 0.94
CA ASN A 110 -5.12 -3.72 1.56
C ASN A 110 -4.08 -4.17 0.51
N LEU A 111 -2.95 -3.47 0.42
CA LEU A 111 -1.90 -3.76 -0.56
C LEU A 111 -1.02 -4.95 -0.14
N LEU A 112 -1.04 -5.26 1.15
CA LEU A 112 -0.36 -6.37 1.80
C LEU A 112 -1.38 -7.24 2.52
N GLU A 113 -1.15 -8.52 2.64
CA GLU A 113 -2.08 -9.42 3.34
C GLU A 113 -1.76 -9.53 4.84
N PRO A 114 -2.80 -9.56 5.70
CA PRO A 114 -2.65 -9.69 7.14
C PRO A 114 -2.64 -11.17 7.58
N ASN A 115 -1.50 -11.86 7.45
CA ASN A 115 -1.38 -13.25 7.90
C ASN A 115 -1.02 -13.29 9.40
N GLY A 116 -2.05 -13.28 10.24
CA GLY A 116 -1.94 -13.27 11.70
C GLY A 116 -2.82 -12.20 12.33
N ARG A 117 -2.53 -11.81 13.58
CA ARG A 117 -3.31 -10.80 14.30
C ARG A 117 -2.78 -9.38 14.03
N PHE A 118 -3.18 -8.81 12.90
CA PHE A 118 -2.83 -7.45 12.46
C PHE A 118 -3.66 -6.32 13.10
N GLY A 119 -4.45 -6.67 14.12
CA GLY A 119 -5.39 -5.77 14.77
C GLY A 119 -6.79 -5.90 14.19
N THR A 120 -7.78 -5.50 14.97
CA THR A 120 -9.19 -5.80 14.72
C THR A 120 -10.04 -4.55 14.93
N ARG A 121 -11.29 -4.61 14.47
CA ARG A 121 -12.28 -3.55 14.70
C ARG A 121 -12.52 -3.27 16.19
N LEU A 122 -12.28 -4.26 17.06
CA LEU A 122 -12.51 -4.13 18.51
C LEU A 122 -11.79 -2.93 19.12
N MET A 123 -10.56 -2.64 18.65
CA MET A 123 -9.73 -1.55 19.16
C MET A 123 -9.16 -0.66 18.05
N GLY A 124 -9.76 -0.65 16.86
CA GLY A 124 -9.26 0.17 15.75
C GLY A 124 -7.84 -0.21 15.33
N GLY A 125 -7.53 -1.51 15.34
CA GLY A 125 -6.25 -2.03 14.86
C GLY A 125 -5.08 -1.92 15.84
N ILE A 126 -5.21 -1.32 17.03
CA ILE A 126 -4.10 -1.22 18.00
C ILE A 126 -3.86 -2.53 18.77
N ASP A 127 -4.78 -3.48 18.71
CA ASP A 127 -4.69 -4.81 19.33
C ASP A 127 -3.90 -5.81 18.47
N HIS A 128 -3.01 -5.30 17.61
CA HIS A 128 -2.05 -6.08 16.86
C HIS A 128 -0.86 -6.51 17.73
N VAL A 129 -0.09 -7.49 17.26
CA VAL A 129 1.16 -7.89 17.92
C VAL A 129 2.24 -6.83 17.66
N ALA A 130 2.48 -5.96 18.64
CA ALA A 130 3.36 -4.78 18.50
C ALA A 130 4.81 -5.09 18.07
N SER A 131 5.32 -6.30 18.36
CA SER A 131 6.68 -6.68 17.97
C SER A 131 6.84 -6.98 16.48
N GLY A 132 5.74 -7.23 15.76
CA GLY A 132 5.76 -7.69 14.36
C GLY A 132 6.42 -9.06 14.12
N ARG A 133 6.93 -9.72 15.18
CA ARG A 133 7.70 -10.98 15.04
C ARG A 133 6.85 -12.22 14.82
N CYS A 134 5.58 -12.15 15.20
CA CYS A 134 4.62 -13.24 15.03
C CYS A 134 3.58 -12.92 13.94
N LEU A 135 3.86 -11.89 13.13
CA LEU A 135 3.00 -11.46 12.05
C LEU A 135 3.69 -11.77 10.73
N TYR A 136 2.96 -12.34 9.80
CA TYR A 136 3.44 -12.62 8.47
C TYR A 136 2.67 -11.79 7.47
N THR A 137 3.31 -11.39 6.38
CA THR A 137 2.66 -10.63 5.32
C THR A 137 3.15 -11.08 3.97
N GLN A 138 2.36 -10.80 2.95
CA GLN A 138 2.71 -11.02 1.56
C GLN A 138 2.06 -9.95 0.69
N LEU A 139 2.52 -9.83 -0.55
CA LEU A 139 1.93 -8.90 -1.49
C LEU A 139 0.52 -9.39 -1.85
N SER A 140 -0.51 -8.56 -1.63
CA SER A 140 -1.86 -8.96 -2.03
C SER A 140 -1.91 -9.19 -3.55
N PRO A 141 -2.54 -10.29 -4.03
CA PRO A 141 -2.65 -10.58 -5.45
C PRO A 141 -3.27 -9.44 -6.26
N ILE A 142 -4.15 -8.63 -5.66
CA ILE A 142 -4.77 -7.47 -6.32
C ILE A 142 -3.77 -6.33 -6.58
N THR A 143 -2.69 -6.25 -5.80
CA THR A 143 -1.72 -5.14 -5.86
C THR A 143 -1.04 -5.05 -7.23
N ARG A 144 -0.77 -6.17 -7.91
CA ARG A 144 -0.21 -6.15 -9.29
C ARG A 144 -1.22 -5.76 -10.37
N TYR A 145 -2.52 -5.90 -10.10
CA TYR A 145 -3.57 -5.36 -10.97
C TYR A 145 -3.69 -3.85 -10.78
N LEU A 146 -3.52 -3.37 -9.54
CA LEU A 146 -3.47 -1.93 -9.23
C LEU A 146 -2.23 -1.25 -9.79
N PHE A 147 -1.06 -1.89 -9.68
CA PHE A 147 0.24 -1.40 -10.12
C PHE A 147 0.86 -2.35 -11.15
N PRO A 148 0.50 -2.20 -12.45
CA PRO A 148 0.96 -3.10 -13.50
C PRO A 148 2.48 -3.04 -13.70
N GLU A 149 3.12 -4.20 -13.88
CA GLU A 149 4.56 -4.29 -14.19
C GLU A 149 4.92 -3.55 -15.48
N ALA A 150 3.97 -3.47 -16.42
CA ALA A 150 4.13 -2.75 -17.67
C ALA A 150 4.29 -1.22 -17.49
N ASP A 151 4.03 -0.67 -16.31
CA ASP A 151 4.32 0.74 -15.97
C ASP A 151 5.71 0.93 -15.35
N GLU A 152 6.43 -0.14 -14.95
CA GLU A 152 7.75 -0.04 -14.33
C GLU A 152 8.80 0.68 -15.20
N PRO A 153 8.89 0.43 -16.53
CA PRO A 153 9.87 1.11 -17.39
C PRO A 153 9.70 2.63 -17.51
N ILE A 154 8.52 3.15 -17.17
CA ILE A 154 8.20 4.58 -17.27
C ILE A 154 8.23 5.31 -15.92
N LEU A 155 8.54 4.59 -14.83
CA LEU A 155 8.63 5.18 -13.49
C LEU A 155 9.74 6.23 -13.43
N HIS A 156 9.45 7.36 -12.78
CA HIS A 156 10.42 8.43 -12.57
C HIS A 156 11.25 8.17 -11.31
N TYR A 157 12.58 8.20 -11.44
CA TYR A 157 13.52 8.11 -10.32
C TYR A 157 14.32 9.40 -10.20
N ASP A 158 14.25 10.04 -9.03
CA ASP A 158 14.94 11.30 -8.72
C ASP A 158 16.48 11.15 -8.57
N GLY A 159 17.00 9.92 -8.65
CA GLY A 159 18.42 9.58 -8.51
C GLY A 159 18.98 9.64 -7.08
N GLN A 160 18.30 10.33 -6.16
CA GLN A 160 18.69 10.42 -4.74
C GLN A 160 18.18 9.24 -3.91
N SER A 161 16.98 8.75 -4.23
CA SER A 161 16.33 7.65 -3.53
C SER A 161 16.27 6.41 -4.43
N PRO A 162 16.35 5.19 -3.87
CA PRO A 162 16.28 3.96 -4.64
C PRO A 162 14.87 3.66 -5.19
N GLU A 163 13.82 4.14 -4.52
CA GLU A 163 12.43 4.02 -4.99
C GLU A 163 12.06 5.12 -6.00
N PRO A 164 11.04 4.90 -6.86
CA PRO A 164 10.54 5.94 -7.75
C PRO A 164 9.87 7.08 -6.95
N ALA A 165 9.77 8.26 -7.56
CA ALA A 165 9.08 9.40 -6.97
C ALA A 165 7.62 9.06 -6.64
N TRP A 166 6.94 8.36 -7.56
CA TRP A 166 5.59 7.83 -7.40
C TRP A 166 5.43 6.51 -8.16
N PHE A 167 4.54 5.65 -7.67
CA PHE A 167 4.00 4.56 -8.48
C PHE A 167 2.80 5.04 -9.30
N TYR A 168 2.42 4.31 -10.34
CA TYR A 168 1.33 4.70 -11.24
C TYR A 168 0.17 3.70 -11.17
N PRO A 169 -0.70 3.81 -10.14
CA PRO A 169 -1.83 2.90 -10.04
C PRO A 169 -2.81 3.12 -11.21
N ILE A 170 -3.64 2.13 -11.50
CA ILE A 170 -4.69 2.24 -12.53
C ILE A 170 -5.94 2.99 -12.04
N ILE A 171 -6.11 3.16 -10.73
CA ILE A 171 -7.17 3.94 -10.07
C ILE A 171 -6.57 4.81 -8.95
N PRO A 172 -7.17 5.95 -8.57
CA PRO A 172 -6.65 6.83 -7.54
C PRO A 172 -6.75 6.18 -6.15
N MET A 173 -5.67 5.53 -5.70
CA MET A 173 -5.65 4.82 -4.42
C MET A 173 -5.89 5.71 -3.21
N VAL A 174 -5.66 7.03 -3.33
CA VAL A 174 -5.96 8.02 -2.30
C VAL A 174 -7.46 8.13 -2.00
N LEU A 175 -8.32 7.88 -2.99
CA LEU A 175 -9.77 7.81 -2.80
C LEU A 175 -10.20 6.41 -2.34
N VAL A 176 -9.51 5.37 -2.79
CA VAL A 176 -9.84 3.98 -2.43
C VAL A 176 -9.64 3.73 -0.94
N ASN A 177 -8.43 3.95 -0.42
CA ASN A 177 -8.08 3.67 0.98
C ASN A 177 -8.19 4.90 1.87
N GLY A 178 -8.68 6.02 1.33
CA GLY A 178 -8.65 7.30 2.00
C GLY A 178 -7.22 7.74 2.34
N SER A 179 -7.13 8.83 3.09
CA SER A 179 -5.88 9.20 3.74
C SER A 179 -6.08 10.21 4.86
N GLU A 180 -5.24 10.11 5.90
CA GLU A 180 -5.12 11.14 6.92
C GLU A 180 -3.65 11.58 7.04
N GLY A 181 -3.42 12.89 7.12
CA GLY A 181 -2.09 13.46 7.26
C GLY A 181 -2.13 14.81 7.98
N ARG A 182 -1.24 15.02 8.94
CA ARG A 182 -1.09 16.30 9.63
C ARG A 182 0.33 16.79 9.46
N GLY A 183 0.51 17.84 8.67
CA GLY A 183 1.77 18.57 8.53
C GLY A 183 1.74 19.86 9.34
N THR A 184 2.89 20.50 9.44
CA THR A 184 3.09 21.75 10.20
C THR A 184 2.16 22.89 9.73
N VAL A 185 1.81 22.93 8.44
CA VAL A 185 1.05 24.03 7.81
C VAL A 185 -0.36 23.62 7.39
N CYS A 186 -0.64 22.33 7.22
CA CYS A 186 -1.93 21.85 6.75
C CYS A 186 -2.26 20.45 7.29
N SER A 187 -3.55 20.18 7.39
CA SER A 187 -4.09 18.83 7.56
C SER A 187 -4.73 18.37 6.26
N SER A 188 -4.68 17.06 6.01
CA SER A 188 -5.42 16.39 4.96
C SER A 188 -6.23 15.25 5.55
N PHE A 189 -7.51 15.19 5.20
CA PHE A 189 -8.37 14.06 5.48
C PHE A 189 -9.22 13.77 4.24
N ILE A 190 -9.14 12.53 3.76
CA ILE A 190 -9.90 12.01 2.62
C ILE A 190 -10.51 10.69 3.10
N PRO A 191 -11.85 10.54 3.06
CA PRO A 191 -12.49 9.29 3.44
C PRO A 191 -12.29 8.23 2.35
N ASN A 192 -12.68 7.00 2.66
CA ASN A 192 -12.63 5.92 1.70
C ASN A 192 -13.82 5.99 0.74
N TYR A 193 -13.63 5.57 -0.51
CA TYR A 193 -14.65 5.49 -1.54
C TYR A 193 -14.65 4.11 -2.18
N ASN A 194 -15.80 3.74 -2.76
CA ASN A 194 -15.99 2.45 -3.40
C ASN A 194 -15.13 2.34 -4.67
N PRO A 195 -14.24 1.34 -4.78
CA PRO A 195 -13.44 1.11 -5.98
C PRO A 195 -14.29 0.96 -7.24
N ARG A 196 -15.51 0.39 -7.15
CA ARG A 196 -16.39 0.18 -8.29
C ARG A 196 -16.94 1.50 -8.84
N ASP A 197 -17.31 2.41 -7.97
CA ASP A 197 -17.82 3.73 -8.34
C ASP A 197 -16.70 4.59 -8.95
N ILE A 198 -15.49 4.51 -8.36
CA ILE A 198 -14.29 5.13 -8.92
C ILE A 198 -14.03 4.60 -10.34
N ILE A 199 -14.04 3.28 -10.55
CA ILE A 199 -13.82 2.67 -11.87
C ILE A 199 -14.92 3.09 -12.87
N SER A 200 -16.17 3.14 -12.43
CA SER A 200 -17.30 3.61 -13.24
C SER A 200 -17.09 5.05 -13.71
N ASN A 201 -16.72 5.95 -12.79
CA ASN A 201 -16.46 7.34 -13.12
C ASN A 201 -15.21 7.55 -13.99
N ILE A 202 -14.15 6.74 -13.82
CA ILE A 202 -13.02 6.74 -14.76
C ILE A 202 -13.51 6.36 -16.17
N LYS A 203 -14.35 5.33 -16.30
CA LYS A 203 -14.95 4.93 -17.58
C LYS A 203 -15.83 6.04 -18.16
N HIS A 204 -16.55 6.80 -17.32
CA HIS A 204 -17.30 7.99 -17.76
C HIS A 204 -16.36 9.06 -18.33
N LEU A 205 -15.33 9.46 -17.59
CA LEU A 205 -14.34 10.45 -18.02
C LEU A 205 -13.62 10.05 -19.31
N LEU A 206 -13.22 8.78 -19.45
CA LEU A 206 -12.58 8.27 -20.67
C LEU A 206 -13.49 8.37 -21.90
N ASN A 207 -14.80 8.29 -21.70
CA ASN A 207 -15.84 8.44 -22.73
C ASN A 207 -16.41 9.87 -22.82
N ASN A 208 -15.77 10.86 -22.19
CA ASN A 208 -16.20 12.26 -22.13
C ASN A 208 -17.63 12.44 -21.56
N LYS A 209 -18.02 11.57 -20.62
CA LYS A 209 -19.27 11.70 -19.85
C LYS A 209 -18.98 12.42 -18.53
N ALA A 210 -20.00 13.07 -17.98
CA ALA A 210 -19.91 13.69 -16.66
C ALA A 210 -19.67 12.62 -15.58
N VAL A 211 -18.92 13.01 -14.55
CA VAL A 211 -18.73 12.22 -13.33
C VAL A 211 -20.01 12.23 -12.50
N GLU A 212 -20.34 11.09 -11.91
CA GLU A 212 -21.41 10.96 -10.94
C GLU A 212 -20.85 11.23 -9.53
N PRO A 213 -21.58 11.98 -8.68
CA PRO A 213 -21.15 12.23 -7.31
C PRO A 213 -20.91 10.94 -6.54
N MET A 214 -19.78 10.85 -5.84
CA MET A 214 -19.42 9.66 -5.06
C MET A 214 -19.67 9.90 -3.57
N LEU A 215 -20.29 8.94 -2.89
CA LEU A 215 -20.42 8.94 -1.44
C LEU A 215 -19.27 8.14 -0.80
N PRO A 216 -18.80 8.52 0.40
CA PRO A 216 -17.87 7.69 1.15
C PRO A 216 -18.41 6.28 1.34
N TRP A 217 -17.51 5.30 1.29
CA TRP A 217 -17.85 3.88 1.40
C TRP A 217 -16.68 3.11 2.01
N TYR A 218 -17.00 2.21 2.94
CA TYR A 218 -16.02 1.41 3.67
C TYR A 218 -16.33 -0.07 3.48
N ASN A 219 -15.31 -0.86 3.12
CA ASN A 219 -15.48 -2.28 2.88
C ASN A 219 -15.98 -3.01 4.14
N GLY A 220 -17.04 -3.80 3.99
CA GLY A 220 -17.69 -4.55 5.08
C GLY A 220 -18.53 -3.71 6.05
N PHE A 221 -18.75 -2.42 5.79
CA PHE A 221 -19.66 -1.60 6.59
C PHE A 221 -21.12 -1.78 6.11
N GLU A 222 -22.01 -2.14 7.03
CA GLU A 222 -23.43 -2.42 6.73
C GLU A 222 -24.37 -1.25 7.05
N GLY A 223 -23.86 -0.19 7.69
CA GLY A 223 -24.65 0.98 8.05
C GLY A 223 -24.89 1.94 6.88
N GLU A 224 -25.56 3.05 7.17
CA GLU A 224 -25.93 4.06 6.16
C GLU A 224 -24.99 5.26 6.20
N ILE A 225 -24.67 5.81 5.02
CA ILE A 225 -23.86 7.04 4.88
C ILE A 225 -24.68 8.04 4.07
N GLU A 226 -25.02 9.17 4.69
CA GLU A 226 -25.82 10.22 4.08
C GLU A 226 -25.04 11.52 3.94
N GLU A 227 -25.25 12.23 2.82
CA GLU A 227 -24.72 13.57 2.61
C GLU A 227 -25.57 14.59 3.38
N THR A 228 -24.96 15.27 4.36
CA THR A 228 -25.57 16.40 5.06
C THR A 228 -25.02 17.69 4.50
N LYS A 229 -25.83 18.37 3.68
CA LYS A 229 -25.45 19.68 3.11
C LYS A 229 -25.50 20.75 4.18
N THR A 230 -24.36 21.36 4.46
CA THR A 230 -24.28 22.55 5.31
C THR A 230 -24.53 23.82 4.48
N PRO A 231 -24.93 24.95 5.10
CA PRO A 231 -24.99 26.24 4.41
C PRO A 231 -23.62 26.75 3.93
N SER A 232 -22.52 26.21 4.48
CA SER A 232 -21.16 26.36 3.94
C SER A 232 -20.95 25.46 2.72
N LYS A 233 -20.00 25.82 1.82
CA LYS A 233 -19.59 24.98 0.68
C LYS A 233 -18.98 23.61 1.07
N ASP A 234 -18.95 23.28 2.35
CA ASP A 234 -18.32 22.09 2.88
C ASP A 234 -19.32 20.93 2.93
N THR A 235 -18.94 19.79 2.34
CA THR A 235 -19.74 18.57 2.40
C THR A 235 -19.41 17.81 3.69
N LEU A 236 -20.43 17.65 4.54
CA LEU A 236 -20.40 16.76 5.70
C LEU A 236 -21.14 15.47 5.34
N TYR A 237 -20.63 14.35 5.82
CA TYR A 237 -21.29 13.06 5.72
C TYR A 237 -21.62 12.57 7.12
N THR A 238 -22.79 11.97 7.26
CA THR A 238 -23.25 11.37 8.51
C THR A 238 -23.26 9.87 8.33
N THR A 239 -22.46 9.15 9.11
CA THR A 239 -22.43 7.70 9.12
C THR A 239 -23.28 7.20 10.28
N LYS A 240 -24.28 6.37 9.97
CA LYS A 240 -25.24 5.82 10.92
C LYS A 240 -24.98 4.33 11.11
N GLY A 241 -25.01 3.87 12.35
CA GLY A 241 -25.03 2.45 12.68
C GLY A 241 -26.37 1.80 12.31
N MET A 242 -26.46 0.48 12.47
CA MET A 242 -27.67 -0.29 12.22
C MET A 242 -28.26 -0.80 13.53
N ILE A 243 -29.59 -0.68 13.64
CA ILE A 243 -30.36 -1.03 14.83
C ILE A 243 -31.62 -1.80 14.43
N GLU A 244 -31.90 -2.87 15.17
CA GLU A 244 -33.17 -3.59 15.15
C GLU A 244 -33.92 -3.32 16.46
N VAL A 245 -35.19 -2.95 16.38
CA VAL A 245 -36.02 -2.60 17.54
C VAL A 245 -37.08 -3.67 17.76
N ASP A 246 -37.01 -4.34 18.91
CA ASP A 246 -37.98 -5.33 19.35
C ASP A 246 -38.89 -4.79 20.46
N ASN A 247 -39.94 -5.53 20.83
CA ASN A 247 -40.91 -5.11 21.86
C ASN A 247 -40.28 -4.93 23.26
N ASN A 248 -39.20 -5.65 23.59
CA ASN A 248 -38.58 -5.66 24.92
C ASN A 248 -37.13 -5.16 24.93
N GLY A 249 -36.61 -4.65 23.81
CA GLY A 249 -35.19 -4.26 23.72
C GLY A 249 -34.76 -3.79 22.34
N ILE A 250 -33.48 -3.44 22.25
CA ILE A 250 -32.84 -2.92 21.05
C ILE A 250 -31.60 -3.77 20.77
N THR A 251 -31.45 -4.19 19.52
CA THR A 251 -30.26 -4.91 19.04
C THR A 251 -29.47 -4.02 18.10
N ILE A 252 -28.25 -3.67 18.49
CA ILE A 252 -27.32 -2.91 17.65
C ILE A 252 -26.48 -3.92 16.88
N THR A 253 -26.61 -3.94 15.55
CA THR A 253 -25.89 -4.85 14.65
C THR A 253 -24.68 -4.18 14.00
N GLU A 254 -24.64 -2.84 13.93
CA GLU A 254 -23.53 -2.13 13.34
C GLU A 254 -23.23 -0.80 14.03
N LEU A 255 -21.94 -0.49 14.22
CA LEU A 255 -21.47 0.80 14.76
C LEU A 255 -21.03 1.73 13.63
N PRO A 256 -21.19 3.06 13.79
CA PRO A 256 -20.66 4.04 12.84
C PRO A 256 -19.17 3.87 12.59
N VAL A 257 -18.74 4.30 11.40
CA VAL A 257 -17.33 4.29 11.02
C VAL A 257 -16.52 5.17 11.98
N GLY A 258 -15.39 4.65 12.45
CA GLY A 258 -14.51 5.31 13.43
C GLY A 258 -14.85 5.01 14.90
N THR A 259 -15.97 4.34 15.19
CA THR A 259 -16.32 3.90 16.55
C THR A 259 -15.95 2.43 16.75
N TRP A 260 -15.09 2.17 17.73
CA TRP A 260 -14.56 0.83 18.02
C TRP A 260 -15.37 0.10 19.09
N THR A 261 -15.54 -1.21 18.93
CA THR A 261 -16.42 -2.04 19.76
C THR A 261 -16.10 -1.96 21.25
N ASN A 262 -14.81 -1.98 21.62
CA ASN A 262 -14.41 -1.94 23.02
C ASN A 262 -14.69 -0.57 23.65
N VAL A 263 -14.40 0.51 22.92
CA VAL A 263 -14.65 1.89 23.38
C VAL A 263 -16.15 2.11 23.57
N TYR A 264 -16.96 1.64 22.62
CA TYR A 264 -18.41 1.70 22.71
C TYR A 264 -18.96 0.87 23.87
N ARG A 265 -18.45 -0.34 24.07
CA ARG A 265 -18.82 -1.21 25.19
C ARG A 265 -18.53 -0.58 26.55
N GLU A 266 -17.36 0.02 26.74
CA GLU A 266 -17.07 0.72 27.99
C GLU A 266 -18.00 1.93 28.20
N SER A 267 -18.40 2.61 27.12
CA SER A 267 -19.41 3.68 27.18
C SER A 267 -20.79 3.16 27.62
N LEU A 268 -21.21 1.98 27.15
CA LEU A 268 -22.44 1.32 27.60
C LEU A 268 -22.36 0.84 29.06
N LYS A 269 -21.20 0.35 29.52
CA LYS A 269 -20.99 -0.03 30.93
C LYS A 269 -21.18 1.15 31.87
N ALA A 270 -20.57 2.30 31.54
CA ALA A 270 -20.70 3.51 32.33
C ALA A 270 -22.18 3.95 32.43
N ALA A 271 -22.95 3.79 31.35
CA ALA A 271 -24.38 4.10 31.33
C ALA A 271 -25.23 3.18 32.23
N VAL A 272 -24.86 1.90 32.42
CA VAL A 272 -25.52 0.99 33.38
C VAL A 272 -25.08 1.25 34.82
N GLY A 273 -23.79 1.48 35.04
CA GLY A 273 -23.18 1.60 36.37
C GLY A 273 -23.56 2.86 37.15
N LYS A 274 -24.25 3.82 36.52
CA LYS A 274 -24.54 5.17 37.06
C LYS A 274 -23.29 6.01 37.38
N ASP A 275 -22.13 5.67 36.82
CA ASP A 275 -20.90 6.44 37.01
C ASP A 275 -20.82 7.58 35.99
N ILE A 276 -21.35 8.73 36.39
CA ILE A 276 -21.56 9.92 35.54
C ILE A 276 -20.24 10.64 35.18
N GLU A 277 -19.17 10.49 35.99
CA GLU A 277 -17.91 11.24 35.82
C GLU A 277 -17.06 10.80 34.60
N LEU A 278 -17.24 9.58 34.09
CA LEU A 278 -16.46 9.06 32.95
C LEU A 278 -17.08 9.39 31.57
N LEU A 279 -18.24 10.05 31.54
CA LEU A 279 -19.07 10.23 30.34
C LEU A 279 -18.81 11.54 29.56
N TYR A 280 -17.67 12.21 29.79
CA TYR A 280 -17.27 13.44 29.10
C TYR A 280 -18.42 14.47 28.95
N GLY A 281 -19.20 14.69 30.02
CA GLY A 281 -20.23 15.73 30.06
C GLY A 281 -21.50 15.46 29.25
N ASN A 282 -21.74 14.23 28.76
CA ASN A 282 -22.95 13.90 28.02
C ASN A 282 -24.11 13.47 28.96
N PRO A 283 -25.37 13.82 28.64
CA PRO A 283 -26.54 13.46 29.45
C PRO A 283 -26.75 11.95 29.45
N VAL A 284 -26.56 11.34 30.62
CA VAL A 284 -26.59 9.89 30.83
C VAL A 284 -28.02 9.40 30.96
N PHE A 285 -28.35 8.37 30.19
CA PHE A 285 -29.53 7.56 30.41
C PHE A 285 -29.15 6.25 31.09
N LEU A 286 -29.82 5.93 32.20
CA LEU A 286 -29.49 4.76 33.01
C LEU A 286 -30.04 3.48 32.38
N LEU A 287 -29.21 2.70 31.69
CA LEU A 287 -29.65 1.42 31.15
C LEU A 287 -29.86 0.40 32.28
N GLN A 288 -30.91 -0.44 32.19
CA GLN A 288 -31.14 -1.51 33.18
C GLN A 288 -30.11 -2.63 33.06
N ALA A 289 -29.88 -3.12 31.84
CA ALA A 289 -28.86 -4.10 31.54
C ALA A 289 -28.53 -4.08 30.03
N TYR A 290 -27.34 -4.54 29.68
CA TYR A 290 -27.00 -4.90 28.30
C TYR A 290 -26.26 -6.23 28.30
N THR A 291 -26.45 -7.01 27.24
CA THR A 291 -25.66 -8.21 26.95
C THR A 291 -24.89 -7.97 25.66
N ALA A 292 -23.57 -7.87 25.76
CA ALA A 292 -22.71 -7.88 24.57
C ALA A 292 -22.51 -9.34 24.13
N ARG A 293 -23.03 -9.70 22.95
CA ARG A 293 -22.75 -11.00 22.31
C ARG A 293 -21.85 -10.73 21.12
N HIS A 294 -20.57 -11.07 21.21
CA HIS A 294 -19.69 -11.01 20.05
C HIS A 294 -19.74 -12.35 19.33
N GLY A 295 -20.29 -12.38 18.11
CA GLY A 295 -20.29 -13.59 17.28
C GLY A 295 -18.90 -13.87 16.70
N THR A 296 -18.24 -12.83 16.17
CA THR A 296 -16.91 -12.90 15.55
C THR A 296 -16.07 -11.65 15.87
N ILE A 297 -14.78 -11.67 15.51
CA ILE A 297 -13.83 -10.56 15.66
C ILE A 297 -14.25 -9.31 14.83
N ASN A 298 -15.03 -9.51 13.76
CA ASN A 298 -15.43 -8.47 12.82
C ASN A 298 -16.91 -8.05 12.96
N SER A 299 -17.76 -8.85 13.62
CA SER A 299 -19.17 -8.52 13.82
C SER A 299 -19.42 -7.78 15.13
N VAL A 300 -20.39 -6.87 15.10
CA VAL A 300 -20.89 -6.19 16.28
C VAL A 300 -22.30 -6.69 16.58
N ARG A 301 -22.57 -7.07 17.83
CA ARG A 301 -23.94 -7.29 18.29
C ARG A 301 -24.08 -6.94 19.77
N PHE A 302 -24.89 -5.93 20.06
CA PHE A 302 -25.24 -5.53 21.41
C PHE A 302 -26.75 -5.66 21.61
N GLU A 303 -27.16 -6.52 22.54
CA GLU A 303 -28.56 -6.66 22.92
C GLU A 303 -28.80 -5.85 24.20
N ILE A 304 -29.63 -4.82 24.10
CA ILE A 304 -29.89 -3.86 25.19
C ILE A 304 -31.33 -4.02 25.66
N THR A 305 -31.52 -4.23 26.97
CA THR A 305 -32.84 -4.28 27.59
C THR A 305 -33.14 -2.98 28.34
N MET A 306 -34.36 -2.48 28.17
CA MET A 306 -34.78 -1.18 28.67
C MET A 306 -36.21 -1.26 29.22
N THR A 307 -36.61 -0.30 30.06
CA THR A 307 -38.02 -0.18 30.47
C THR A 307 -38.88 0.49 29.38
N ASP A 308 -40.19 0.36 29.48
CA ASP A 308 -41.13 0.98 28.52
C ASP A 308 -41.03 2.52 28.50
N GLU A 309 -40.81 3.15 29.66
CA GLU A 309 -40.60 4.61 29.78
C GLU A 309 -39.33 5.04 29.06
N GLN A 310 -38.29 4.23 29.24
CA GLN A 310 -36.99 4.40 28.64
C GLN A 310 -37.04 4.28 27.10
N MET A 311 -37.77 3.28 26.61
CA MET A 311 -37.97 3.05 25.18
C MET A 311 -38.78 4.19 24.54
N LYS A 312 -39.81 4.72 25.23
CA LYS A 312 -40.57 5.90 24.76
C LYS A 312 -39.68 7.14 24.65
N SER A 313 -38.88 7.45 25.68
CA SER A 313 -37.93 8.57 25.64
C SER A 313 -36.91 8.42 24.51
N ALA A 314 -36.40 7.22 24.26
CA ALA A 314 -35.47 6.97 23.15
C ALA A 314 -36.12 7.16 21.77
N LYS A 315 -37.41 6.84 21.61
CA LYS A 315 -38.17 7.10 20.39
C LYS A 315 -38.45 8.59 20.15
N GLU A 316 -38.66 9.36 21.21
CA GLU A 316 -38.91 10.81 21.13
C GLU A 316 -37.63 11.60 20.79
N GLU A 317 -36.48 11.23 21.34
CA GLU A 317 -35.18 11.87 21.05
C GLU A 317 -34.53 11.38 19.75
N GLY A 318 -34.95 10.22 19.24
CA GLY A 318 -34.31 9.54 18.11
C GLY A 318 -33.31 8.49 18.61
N ILE A 319 -33.59 7.22 18.27
CA ILE A 319 -32.86 6.07 18.81
C ILE A 319 -31.37 6.13 18.44
N LEU A 320 -31.05 6.51 17.20
CA LEU A 320 -29.66 6.57 16.72
C LEU A 320 -28.83 7.58 17.52
N ASP A 321 -29.35 8.79 17.74
CA ASP A 321 -28.65 9.85 18.45
C ASP A 321 -28.55 9.54 19.95
N LYS A 322 -29.60 8.94 20.53
CA LYS A 322 -29.60 8.51 21.94
C LYS A 322 -28.49 7.51 22.24
N PHE A 323 -28.24 6.57 21.33
CA PHE A 323 -27.22 5.53 21.48
C PHE A 323 -25.87 5.91 20.88
N MET A 324 -25.67 7.17 20.46
CA MET A 324 -24.43 7.65 19.83
C MET A 324 -24.03 6.80 18.60
N LEU A 325 -25.03 6.34 17.85
CA LEU A 325 -24.87 5.56 16.63
C LEU A 325 -24.90 6.45 15.38
N THR A 326 -24.50 7.70 15.56
CA THR A 326 -24.33 8.69 14.50
C THR A 326 -22.96 9.34 14.67
N THR A 327 -22.11 9.30 13.65
CA THR A 327 -20.85 10.05 13.62
C THR A 327 -20.74 10.87 12.33
N THR A 328 -19.98 11.98 12.38
CA THR A 328 -19.84 12.90 11.26
C THR A 328 -18.45 12.82 10.65
N LEU A 329 -18.37 12.75 9.32
CA LEU A 329 -17.15 12.82 8.53
C LEU A 329 -17.13 14.15 7.77
N SER A 330 -16.05 14.92 7.93
CA SER A 330 -15.86 16.20 7.24
C SER A 330 -14.85 16.07 6.11
N THR A 331 -15.20 16.57 4.92
CA THR A 331 -14.29 16.63 3.75
C THR A 331 -13.71 18.03 3.49
N THR A 332 -13.77 18.93 4.48
CA THR A 332 -13.36 20.35 4.34
C THR A 332 -11.89 20.52 3.92
N ASN A 333 -11.02 19.58 4.30
CA ASN A 333 -9.56 19.72 4.17
C ASN A 333 -8.95 18.55 3.39
N MET A 334 -9.18 18.49 2.08
CA MET A 334 -8.50 17.54 1.19
C MET A 334 -7.26 18.18 0.55
N HIS A 335 -6.10 18.06 1.19
CA HIS A 335 -4.83 18.56 0.67
C HIS A 335 -3.97 17.40 0.16
N LEU A 336 -3.50 17.48 -1.09
CA LEU A 336 -2.63 16.46 -1.67
C LEU A 336 -1.42 17.08 -2.36
N LEU A 337 -0.34 16.31 -2.42
CA LEU A 337 0.84 16.66 -3.20
C LEU A 337 0.62 16.25 -4.67
N GLY A 338 0.81 17.19 -5.59
CA GLY A 338 0.81 16.93 -7.03
C GLY A 338 2.07 16.19 -7.51
N SER A 339 2.13 15.91 -8.81
CA SER A 339 3.29 15.31 -9.47
C SER A 339 4.50 16.24 -9.59
N ASP A 340 4.40 17.46 -9.09
CA ASP A 340 5.46 18.47 -8.99
C ASP A 340 5.81 18.76 -7.52
N HIS A 341 5.32 17.91 -6.61
CA HIS A 341 5.36 18.06 -5.16
C HIS A 341 4.63 19.30 -4.63
N GLN A 342 3.86 20.04 -5.45
CA GLN A 342 3.10 21.20 -4.95
C GLN A 342 1.87 20.76 -4.17
N LEU A 343 1.58 21.49 -3.09
CA LEU A 343 0.37 21.27 -2.32
C LEU A 343 -0.83 21.88 -3.06
N LYS A 344 -1.85 21.05 -3.30
CA LYS A 344 -3.14 21.49 -3.86
C LYS A 344 -4.27 21.11 -2.92
N LYS A 345 -5.18 22.06 -2.66
CA LYS A 345 -6.45 21.80 -1.97
C LYS A 345 -7.51 21.42 -3.01
N TYR A 346 -8.30 20.40 -2.70
CA TYR A 346 -9.44 19.95 -3.48
C TYR A 346 -10.71 20.20 -2.69
N ASP A 347 -11.78 20.62 -3.37
CA ASP A 347 -13.07 20.87 -2.73
C ASP A 347 -13.98 19.64 -2.80
N THR A 348 -13.83 18.80 -3.82
CA THR A 348 -14.63 17.57 -4.00
C THR A 348 -13.75 16.39 -4.43
N PRO A 349 -14.13 15.14 -4.11
CA PRO A 349 -13.37 13.95 -4.54
C PRO A 349 -13.35 13.79 -6.07
N GLU A 350 -14.36 14.31 -6.78
CA GLU A 350 -14.42 14.29 -8.24
C GLU A 350 -13.30 15.12 -8.87
N GLN A 351 -12.91 16.25 -8.27
CA GLN A 351 -11.77 17.05 -8.75
C GLN A 351 -10.45 16.26 -8.65
N ILE A 352 -10.28 15.46 -7.59
CA ILE A 352 -9.12 14.57 -7.44
C ILE A 352 -9.14 13.52 -8.56
N LEU A 353 -10.31 12.96 -8.85
CA LEU A 353 -10.49 11.98 -9.91
C LEU A 353 -10.17 12.54 -11.31
N GLU A 354 -10.66 13.75 -11.62
CA GLU A 354 -10.40 14.42 -12.89
C GLU A 354 -8.91 14.69 -13.11
N ASP A 355 -8.23 15.25 -12.12
CA ASP A 355 -6.79 15.50 -12.15
C ASP A 355 -5.99 14.19 -12.32
N PHE A 356 -6.37 13.15 -11.57
CA PHE A 356 -5.76 11.83 -11.68
C PHE A 356 -5.95 11.25 -13.08
N VAL A 357 -7.14 11.36 -13.68
CA VAL A 357 -7.42 10.81 -15.00
C VAL A 357 -6.61 11.51 -16.10
N GLN A 358 -6.50 12.83 -16.04
CA GLN A 358 -5.67 13.60 -16.97
C GLN A 358 -4.19 13.21 -16.85
N PHE A 359 -3.70 13.02 -15.63
CA PHE A 359 -2.33 12.60 -15.37
C PHE A 359 -2.07 11.17 -15.87
N ARG A 360 -2.94 10.23 -15.50
CA ARG A 360 -2.79 8.80 -15.80
C ARG A 360 -2.91 8.49 -17.29
N LEU A 361 -3.76 9.21 -18.03
CA LEU A 361 -3.89 9.04 -19.48
C LEU A 361 -2.57 9.34 -20.23
N LYS A 362 -1.86 10.41 -19.81
CA LYS A 362 -0.52 10.74 -20.36
C LYS A 362 0.50 9.64 -20.07
N LEU A 363 0.39 8.97 -18.92
CA LEU A 363 1.25 7.83 -18.59
C LEU A 363 0.94 6.60 -19.42
N TYR A 364 -0.33 6.35 -19.77
CA TYR A 364 -0.69 5.28 -20.69
C TYR A 364 -0.12 5.50 -22.10
N GLU A 365 0.00 6.74 -22.56
CA GLU A 365 0.73 7.07 -23.80
C GLU A 365 2.21 6.71 -23.68
N LYS A 366 2.87 7.11 -22.57
CA LYS A 366 4.27 6.74 -22.31
C LYS A 366 4.45 5.22 -22.23
N ARG A 367 3.55 4.50 -21.55
CA ARG A 367 3.56 3.04 -21.44
C ARG A 367 3.41 2.38 -22.81
N LYS A 368 2.46 2.86 -23.63
CA LYS A 368 2.28 2.37 -25.01
C LYS A 368 3.58 2.52 -25.80
N ASN A 369 4.18 3.71 -25.78
CA ASN A 369 5.42 3.96 -26.52
C ASN A 369 6.58 3.10 -26.00
N ALA A 370 6.77 3.00 -24.69
CA ALA A 370 7.80 2.14 -24.09
C ALA A 370 7.66 0.68 -24.52
N ARG A 371 6.43 0.14 -24.51
CA ARG A 371 6.15 -1.24 -24.97
C ARG A 371 6.34 -1.43 -26.48
N LEU A 372 5.97 -0.44 -27.29
CA LEU A 372 6.23 -0.48 -28.74
C LEU A 372 7.75 -0.56 -29.00
N HIS A 373 8.53 0.28 -28.33
CA HIS A 373 9.98 0.26 -28.48
C HIS A 373 10.60 -1.04 -28.01
N ASP A 374 10.15 -1.60 -26.88
CA ASP A 374 10.62 -2.89 -26.36
C ASP A 374 10.35 -4.01 -27.38
N LEU A 375 9.11 -4.13 -27.88
CA LEU A 375 8.76 -5.11 -28.91
C LEU A 375 9.58 -4.94 -30.19
N MET A 376 9.80 -3.71 -30.66
CA MET A 376 10.64 -3.45 -31.83
C MET A 376 12.09 -3.89 -31.61
N ILE A 377 12.66 -3.64 -30.43
CA ILE A 377 14.00 -4.09 -30.07
C ILE A 377 14.05 -5.61 -30.04
N THR A 378 13.08 -6.28 -29.41
CA THR A 378 13.02 -7.75 -29.34
C THR A 378 12.92 -8.37 -30.73
N ILE A 379 12.07 -7.86 -31.62
CA ILE A 379 11.92 -8.37 -32.99
C ILE A 379 13.25 -8.23 -33.76
N LEU A 380 13.92 -7.08 -33.65
CA LEU A 380 15.23 -6.87 -34.29
C LEU A 380 16.31 -7.81 -33.73
N LEU A 381 16.31 -8.09 -32.43
CA LEU A 381 17.22 -9.05 -31.81
C LEU A 381 16.95 -10.48 -32.29
N LEU A 382 15.68 -10.88 -32.38
CA LEU A 382 15.28 -12.19 -32.90
C LEU A 382 15.70 -12.36 -34.36
N ASN A 383 15.45 -11.37 -35.22
CA ASN A 383 15.89 -11.38 -36.62
C ASN A 383 17.42 -11.52 -36.74
N ASN A 384 18.19 -10.75 -35.96
CA ASN A 384 19.66 -10.90 -35.95
C ASN A 384 20.10 -12.29 -35.44
N LYS A 385 19.42 -12.86 -34.45
CA LYS A 385 19.70 -14.22 -33.95
C LYS A 385 19.40 -15.28 -35.01
N MET A 386 18.31 -15.13 -35.73
CA MET A 386 17.94 -16.02 -36.83
C MET A 386 18.95 -15.95 -37.99
N ASP A 387 19.34 -14.75 -38.41
CA ASP A 387 20.38 -14.55 -39.43
C ASP A 387 21.70 -15.17 -39.01
N PHE A 388 22.04 -15.10 -37.71
CA PHE A 388 23.25 -15.68 -37.16
C PHE A 388 23.23 -17.21 -37.22
N ILE A 389 22.13 -17.84 -36.82
CA ILE A 389 21.96 -19.29 -36.91
C ILE A 389 21.96 -19.74 -38.37
N GLY A 390 21.28 -19.02 -39.27
CA GLY A 390 21.27 -19.30 -40.71
C GLY A 390 22.67 -19.32 -41.30
N LYS A 391 23.45 -18.26 -41.07
CA LYS A 391 24.84 -18.18 -41.54
C LYS A 391 25.79 -19.20 -40.91
N ILE A 392 25.47 -19.74 -39.73
CA ILE A 392 26.22 -20.87 -39.15
C ILE A 392 25.87 -22.16 -39.90
N LEU A 393 24.59 -22.41 -40.15
CA LEU A 393 24.11 -23.59 -40.89
C LEU A 393 24.64 -23.61 -42.33
N ASP A 394 24.73 -22.44 -42.97
CA ASP A 394 25.29 -22.27 -44.32
C ASP A 394 26.83 -22.36 -44.36
N GLY A 395 27.48 -22.43 -43.20
CA GLY A 395 28.94 -22.52 -43.07
C GLY A 395 29.69 -21.20 -43.26
N GLU A 396 28.99 -20.07 -43.42
CA GLU A 396 29.61 -18.74 -43.55
C GLU A 396 30.28 -18.28 -42.25
N ILE A 397 29.75 -18.71 -41.10
CA ILE A 397 30.29 -18.42 -39.76
C ILE A 397 30.81 -19.72 -39.14
N CYS A 398 32.13 -19.85 -39.05
CA CYS A 398 32.76 -20.96 -38.35
C CYS A 398 32.97 -20.64 -36.87
N LEU A 399 32.29 -21.38 -36.00
CA LEU A 399 32.47 -21.27 -34.54
C LEU A 399 33.76 -21.92 -34.04
N LEU A 400 34.34 -22.82 -34.84
CA LEU A 400 35.57 -23.54 -34.55
C LEU A 400 36.71 -23.08 -35.46
N PRO A 401 37.96 -22.99 -34.94
CA PRO A 401 38.33 -23.17 -33.53
C PRO A 401 37.82 -22.02 -32.63
N PRO A 402 37.67 -22.23 -31.32
CA PRO A 402 37.25 -21.17 -30.40
C PRO A 402 38.22 -19.99 -30.44
N ARG A 403 37.70 -18.81 -30.79
CA ARG A 403 38.45 -17.55 -30.87
C ARG A 403 38.15 -16.68 -29.65
N LYS A 404 39.03 -15.71 -29.37
CA LYS A 404 38.78 -14.68 -28.35
C LYS A 404 37.47 -13.94 -28.66
N LYS A 405 36.70 -13.61 -27.61
CA LYS A 405 35.39 -12.92 -27.70
C LYS A 405 35.46 -11.69 -28.60
N ASP A 406 36.42 -10.80 -28.36
CA ASP A 406 36.59 -9.54 -29.11
C ASP A 406 36.78 -9.77 -30.62
N LYS A 407 37.51 -10.83 -31.00
CA LYS A 407 37.71 -11.18 -32.42
C LYS A 407 36.42 -11.69 -33.08
N ARG A 408 35.58 -12.43 -32.34
CA ARG A 408 34.27 -12.86 -32.84
C ARG A 408 33.31 -11.68 -32.96
N CYS A 409 33.28 -10.79 -31.98
CA CYS A 409 32.46 -9.59 -32.04
C CYS A 409 32.87 -8.70 -33.24
N ALA A 410 34.17 -8.57 -33.52
CA ALA A 410 34.66 -7.85 -34.70
C ALA A 410 34.23 -8.52 -36.02
N GLU A 411 34.32 -9.86 -36.11
CA GLU A 411 33.85 -10.60 -37.28
C GLU A 411 32.34 -10.45 -37.51
N LEU A 412 31.54 -10.45 -36.43
CA LEU A 412 30.09 -10.22 -36.50
C LEU A 412 29.77 -8.80 -36.99
N MET A 413 30.49 -7.80 -36.48
CA MET A 413 30.38 -6.41 -36.92
C MET A 413 30.72 -6.28 -38.42
N ASP A 414 31.81 -6.89 -38.89
CA ASP A 414 32.22 -6.86 -40.29
C ASP A 414 31.21 -7.57 -41.21
N LYS A 415 30.53 -8.60 -40.69
CA LYS A 415 29.47 -9.35 -41.39
C LYS A 415 28.09 -8.66 -41.35
N GLY A 416 28.00 -7.47 -40.77
CA GLY A 416 26.80 -6.63 -40.76
C GLY A 416 25.77 -6.98 -39.68
N PHE A 417 26.12 -7.80 -38.69
CA PHE A 417 25.23 -8.05 -37.55
C PHE A 417 25.10 -6.79 -36.71
N GLN A 418 23.90 -6.51 -36.21
CA GLN A 418 23.69 -5.37 -35.35
C GLN A 418 23.94 -5.72 -33.89
N SER A 419 24.62 -4.84 -33.16
CA SER A 419 24.77 -5.01 -31.72
C SER A 419 23.46 -4.65 -31.00
N SER A 420 23.20 -5.27 -29.85
CA SER A 420 22.02 -4.96 -29.02
C SER A 420 21.96 -3.49 -28.60
N LEU A 421 23.12 -2.86 -28.41
CA LEU A 421 23.26 -1.43 -28.10
C LEU A 421 22.89 -0.56 -29.31
N THR A 422 23.31 -0.96 -30.51
CA THR A 422 22.99 -0.27 -31.77
C THR A 422 21.50 -0.37 -32.06
N ILE A 423 20.90 -1.55 -31.89
CA ILE A 423 19.46 -1.79 -32.05
C ILE A 423 18.68 -0.90 -31.08
N ALA A 424 19.04 -0.94 -29.79
CA ALA A 424 18.38 -0.13 -28.77
C ALA A 424 18.50 1.39 -29.05
N TRP A 425 19.66 1.86 -29.49
CA TRP A 425 19.86 3.26 -29.87
C TRP A 425 19.07 3.66 -31.12
N THR A 426 18.98 2.79 -32.12
CA THR A 426 18.24 3.05 -33.37
C THR A 426 16.74 3.21 -33.11
N VAL A 427 16.19 2.37 -32.23
CA VAL A 427 14.77 2.42 -31.86
C VAL A 427 14.47 3.57 -30.89
N LEU A 428 15.40 3.91 -30.00
CA LEU A 428 15.26 4.94 -28.97
C LEU A 428 16.51 5.85 -28.89
N PRO A 429 16.64 6.84 -29.79
CA PRO A 429 17.80 7.74 -29.81
C PRO A 429 17.72 8.84 -28.73
N VAL A 430 16.52 9.12 -28.20
CA VAL A 430 16.29 10.26 -27.32
C VAL A 430 17.03 10.08 -25.98
N GLY A 431 17.93 11.02 -25.67
CA GLY A 431 18.69 11.04 -24.43
C GLY A 431 19.83 10.00 -24.34
N ARG A 432 20.08 9.24 -25.42
CA ARG A 432 21.18 8.26 -25.48
C ARG A 432 22.23 8.70 -26.49
N ARG A 433 23.50 8.66 -26.09
CA ARG A 433 24.60 8.82 -27.04
C ARG A 433 24.72 7.55 -27.89
N PRO A 434 25.20 7.68 -29.15
CA PRO A 434 25.57 6.50 -29.91
C PRO A 434 26.60 5.67 -29.14
N PRO A 435 26.48 4.33 -29.17
CA PRO A 435 27.45 3.45 -28.53
C PRO A 435 28.82 3.60 -29.20
N THR A 436 29.90 3.52 -28.42
CA THR A 436 31.24 3.48 -29.01
C THR A 436 31.55 2.07 -29.52
N LYS A 437 32.45 1.97 -30.51
CA LYS A 437 32.91 0.66 -31.01
C LYS A 437 33.40 -0.28 -29.89
N GLU A 438 34.05 0.27 -28.88
CA GLU A 438 34.54 -0.50 -27.72
C GLU A 438 33.39 -1.08 -26.89
N GLU A 439 32.30 -0.33 -26.70
CA GLU A 439 31.11 -0.80 -25.97
C GLU A 439 30.37 -1.90 -26.74
N GLU A 440 30.25 -1.73 -28.05
CA GLU A 440 29.64 -2.72 -28.94
C GLU A 440 30.43 -4.03 -28.94
N LEU A 441 31.76 -3.97 -29.03
CA LEU A 441 32.64 -5.15 -29.01
C LEU A 441 32.61 -5.88 -27.66
N ARG A 442 32.47 -5.15 -26.55
CA ARG A 442 32.52 -5.72 -25.20
C ARG A 442 31.24 -6.44 -24.79
N THR A 443 30.09 -5.84 -25.07
CA THR A 443 28.77 -6.28 -24.55
C THR A 443 27.67 -6.35 -25.61
N GLY A 444 27.84 -5.68 -26.75
CA GLY A 444 26.77 -5.53 -27.74
C GLY A 444 26.40 -6.81 -28.49
N TYR A 445 27.32 -7.76 -28.65
CA TYR A 445 27.09 -9.03 -29.35
C TYR A 445 26.89 -10.23 -28.41
N ASP A 446 26.76 -9.98 -27.10
CA ASP A 446 26.69 -11.05 -26.10
C ASP A 446 25.52 -11.99 -26.35
N TYR A 447 24.37 -11.45 -26.77
CA TYR A 447 23.17 -12.21 -27.10
C TYR A 447 23.35 -13.23 -28.25
N LEU A 448 24.36 -13.05 -29.11
CA LEU A 448 24.71 -14.01 -30.16
C LEU A 448 25.82 -14.95 -29.68
N VAL A 449 26.90 -14.39 -29.11
CA VAL A 449 28.11 -15.15 -28.75
C VAL A 449 27.86 -16.08 -27.55
N SER A 450 26.91 -15.77 -26.68
CA SER A 450 26.52 -16.63 -25.55
C SER A 450 25.56 -17.76 -25.94
N THR A 451 25.13 -17.84 -27.20
CA THR A 451 24.21 -18.88 -27.66
C THR A 451 24.86 -20.27 -27.55
N PRO A 452 24.28 -21.23 -26.81
CA PRO A 452 24.82 -22.57 -26.71
C PRO A 452 24.93 -23.27 -28.07
N MET A 453 25.97 -24.08 -28.29
CA MET A 453 26.11 -24.82 -29.56
C MET A 453 24.97 -25.82 -29.80
N VAL A 454 24.31 -26.27 -28.73
CA VAL A 454 23.18 -27.20 -28.78
C VAL A 454 21.93 -26.54 -29.38
N SER A 455 21.78 -25.21 -29.25
CA SER A 455 20.66 -24.46 -29.81
C SER A 455 20.92 -23.96 -31.24
N LEU A 456 21.94 -24.49 -31.93
CA LEU A 456 22.25 -24.12 -33.32
C LEU A 456 21.72 -25.20 -34.26
N SER A 457 20.41 -25.35 -34.28
CA SER A 457 19.68 -26.33 -35.10
C SER A 457 18.61 -25.66 -35.96
N SER A 458 18.11 -26.38 -36.96
CA SER A 458 16.93 -25.95 -37.72
C SER A 458 15.68 -25.87 -36.83
N GLU A 459 15.59 -26.70 -35.79
CA GLU A 459 14.49 -26.70 -34.83
C GLU A 459 14.43 -25.39 -34.02
N GLU A 460 15.56 -24.92 -33.49
CA GLU A 460 15.62 -23.61 -32.80
C GLU A 460 15.23 -22.47 -33.76
N MET A 461 15.64 -22.54 -35.03
CA MET A 461 15.27 -21.52 -36.01
C MET A 461 13.75 -21.45 -36.22
N GLU A 462 13.05 -22.60 -36.24
CA GLU A 462 11.59 -22.64 -36.29
C GLU A 462 10.94 -22.10 -35.01
N GLU A 463 11.53 -22.34 -33.84
CA GLU A 463 11.06 -21.79 -32.57
C GLU A 463 11.21 -20.26 -32.52
N LEU A 464 12.37 -19.74 -32.92
CA LEU A 464 12.62 -18.30 -32.99
C LEU A 464 11.73 -17.60 -34.02
N GLN A 465 11.45 -18.25 -35.15
CA GLN A 465 10.47 -17.77 -36.13
C GLN A 465 9.09 -17.61 -35.48
N LYS A 466 8.60 -18.64 -34.77
CA LYS A 466 7.31 -18.60 -34.07
C LYS A 466 7.28 -17.51 -33.00
N GLU A 467 8.37 -17.34 -32.25
CA GLU A 467 8.49 -16.29 -31.24
C GLU A 467 8.41 -14.90 -31.90
N ARG A 468 9.17 -14.67 -32.98
CA ARG A 468 9.12 -13.42 -33.74
C ARG A 468 7.72 -13.15 -34.29
N ASP A 469 7.07 -14.12 -34.91
CA ASP A 469 5.69 -13.99 -35.43
C ASP A 469 4.71 -13.60 -34.32
N THR A 470 4.87 -14.19 -33.14
CA THR A 470 4.07 -13.84 -31.96
C THR A 470 4.31 -12.39 -31.54
N LYS A 471 5.58 -11.95 -31.48
CA LYS A 471 5.93 -10.57 -31.12
C LYS A 471 5.52 -9.55 -32.17
N GLU A 472 5.57 -9.88 -33.45
CA GLU A 472 5.05 -9.05 -34.54
C GLU A 472 3.53 -8.90 -34.47
N ASN A 473 2.81 -9.96 -34.11
CA ASN A 473 1.37 -9.89 -33.83
C ASN A 473 1.07 -8.96 -32.65
N GLU A 474 1.78 -9.13 -31.53
CA GLU A 474 1.66 -8.24 -30.36
C GLU A 474 1.94 -6.76 -30.73
N LEU A 475 2.96 -6.51 -31.56
CA LEU A 475 3.30 -5.16 -32.05
C LEU A 475 2.17 -4.57 -32.90
N ARG A 476 1.59 -5.36 -33.81
CA ARG A 476 0.46 -4.93 -34.65
C ARG A 476 -0.76 -4.58 -33.81
N GLU A 477 -1.12 -5.44 -32.85
CA GLU A 477 -2.24 -5.19 -31.94
C GLU A 477 -2.02 -3.93 -31.10
N LEU A 478 -0.82 -3.76 -30.54
CA LEU A 478 -0.48 -2.61 -29.69
C LEU A 478 -0.45 -1.29 -30.49
N THR A 479 -0.04 -1.34 -31.75
CA THR A 479 -0.01 -0.17 -32.64
C THR A 479 -1.43 0.37 -32.84
N ILE A 480 -2.39 -0.52 -33.09
CA ILE A 480 -3.81 -0.20 -33.29
C ILE A 480 -4.48 0.23 -31.97
N ALA A 481 -4.11 -0.38 -30.84
CA ALA A 481 -4.71 -0.10 -29.55
C ALA A 481 -4.52 1.37 -29.13
N SER A 482 -5.60 2.04 -28.73
CA SER A 482 -5.52 3.39 -28.14
C SER A 482 -5.10 3.32 -26.66
N PRO A 483 -4.45 4.37 -26.11
CA PRO A 483 -4.15 4.45 -24.68
C PRO A 483 -5.39 4.23 -23.79
N LYS A 484 -6.53 4.78 -24.21
CA LYS A 484 -7.84 4.58 -23.56
C LYS A 484 -8.24 3.10 -23.53
N SER A 485 -8.13 2.39 -24.65
CA SER A 485 -8.47 0.96 -24.71
C SER A 485 -7.55 0.09 -23.85
N LEU A 486 -6.26 0.43 -23.74
CA LEU A 486 -5.32 -0.26 -22.84
C LEU A 486 -5.76 -0.09 -21.39
N TRP A 487 -6.12 1.14 -21.01
CA TRP A 487 -6.59 1.41 -19.65
C TRP A 487 -7.93 0.70 -19.36
N LEU A 488 -8.88 0.71 -20.30
CA LEU A 488 -10.14 -0.03 -20.14
C LEU A 488 -9.91 -1.54 -19.94
N LYS A 489 -8.90 -2.13 -20.61
CA LYS A 489 -8.52 -3.54 -20.42
C LYS A 489 -8.02 -3.78 -19.00
N ASP A 490 -7.13 -2.93 -18.49
CA ASP A 490 -6.61 -3.03 -17.12
C ASP A 490 -7.72 -2.85 -16.07
N LEU A 491 -8.62 -1.87 -16.25
CA LEU A 491 -9.76 -1.65 -15.36
C LEU A 491 -10.72 -2.86 -15.31
N ASN A 492 -10.98 -3.49 -16.46
CA ASN A 492 -11.82 -4.69 -16.51
C ASN A 492 -11.14 -5.90 -15.86
N ALA A 493 -9.81 -6.02 -15.98
CA ALA A 493 -9.05 -7.05 -15.27
C ALA A 493 -9.09 -6.83 -13.75
N LEU A 494 -9.00 -5.58 -13.30
CA LEU A 494 -9.11 -5.23 -11.89
C LEU A 494 -10.50 -5.57 -11.32
N ILE A 495 -11.58 -5.22 -12.03
CA ILE A 495 -12.96 -5.56 -11.59
C ILE A 495 -13.10 -7.07 -11.40
N ARG A 496 -12.67 -7.87 -12.37
CA ARG A 496 -12.72 -9.34 -12.26
C ARG A 496 -11.94 -9.86 -11.06
N LYS A 497 -10.80 -9.23 -10.76
CA LYS A 497 -9.99 -9.61 -9.61
C LYS A 497 -10.64 -9.19 -8.28
N LEU A 498 -11.30 -8.03 -8.24
CA LEU A 498 -12.11 -7.59 -7.10
C LEU A 498 -13.25 -8.58 -6.81
N ASP A 499 -13.97 -9.02 -7.86
CA ASP A 499 -15.04 -10.02 -7.72
C ASP A 499 -14.50 -11.33 -7.12
N ALA A 500 -13.37 -11.83 -7.64
CA ALA A 500 -12.76 -13.05 -7.15
C ALA A 500 -12.23 -12.96 -5.69
N VAL A 501 -11.85 -11.76 -5.21
CA VAL A 501 -11.43 -11.58 -3.81
C VAL A 501 -12.63 -11.67 -2.88
N VAL A 502 -13.77 -11.06 -3.26
CA VAL A 502 -15.01 -11.12 -2.48
C VAL A 502 -15.51 -12.57 -2.32
N GLU A 503 -15.44 -13.38 -3.38
CA GLU A 503 -15.80 -14.80 -3.32
C GLU A 503 -14.92 -15.58 -2.33
N VAL A 504 -13.60 -15.36 -2.36
CA VAL A 504 -12.66 -16.02 -1.45
C VAL A 504 -12.88 -15.60 0.01
N ASP A 505 -13.15 -14.33 0.27
CA ASP A 505 -13.40 -13.83 1.62
C ASP A 505 -14.67 -14.47 2.22
N LEU A 506 -15.73 -14.65 1.42
CA LEU A 506 -16.95 -15.37 1.82
C LEU A 506 -16.66 -16.85 2.14
N ASP A 507 -15.88 -17.52 1.31
CA ASP A 507 -15.50 -18.93 1.53
C ASP A 507 -14.65 -19.10 2.79
N VAL A 508 -13.69 -18.19 3.06
CA VAL A 508 -12.86 -18.23 4.27
C VAL A 508 -13.70 -18.01 5.54
N GLU A 509 -14.70 -17.13 5.49
CA GLU A 509 -15.62 -16.93 6.62
C GLU A 509 -16.49 -18.17 6.88
N THR A 510 -17.00 -18.83 5.84
CA THR A 510 -17.79 -20.07 6.02
C THR A 510 -16.96 -21.25 6.55
N VAL A 511 -15.71 -21.42 6.12
CA VAL A 511 -14.81 -22.49 6.60
C VAL A 511 -14.47 -22.30 8.09
N LYS A 512 -14.19 -21.06 8.52
CA LYS A 512 -13.97 -20.75 9.96
C LYS A 512 -15.22 -21.03 10.79
N TYR A 513 -16.42 -20.83 10.22
CA TYR A 513 -17.69 -21.17 10.86
C TYR A 513 -17.86 -22.69 11.06
N GLY A 514 -17.42 -23.50 10.09
CA GLY A 514 -17.47 -24.96 10.18
C GLY A 514 -16.54 -25.57 11.24
N GLU A 515 -15.35 -25.01 11.44
CA GLU A 515 -14.38 -25.52 12.43
C GLU A 515 -14.70 -25.07 13.88
N SER A 516 -15.38 -23.94 14.06
CA SER A 516 -15.75 -23.43 15.39
C SER A 516 -16.94 -24.13 16.06
N HIS A 517 -17.72 -24.93 15.31
CA HIS A 517 -18.89 -25.65 15.83
C HIS A 517 -18.63 -27.09 16.29
N GLN A 518 -17.39 -27.59 16.24
CA GLN A 518 -17.07 -28.96 16.70
C GLN A 518 -16.58 -29.05 18.16
N GLY A 519 -16.55 -27.94 18.92
CA GLY A 519 -15.82 -27.87 20.20
C GLY A 519 -16.52 -27.24 21.41
N TYR A 520 -17.84 -27.00 21.38
CA TYR A 520 -18.56 -26.50 22.55
C TYR A 520 -19.87 -27.27 22.76
N LEU A 521 -19.78 -28.40 23.46
CA LEU A 521 -20.88 -29.01 24.17
C LEU A 521 -20.44 -29.25 25.62
N ASP A 522 -21.21 -28.64 26.52
CA ASP A 522 -21.30 -28.86 27.97
C ASP A 522 -20.00 -28.87 28.79
N THR A 523 -19.77 -27.77 29.53
CA THR A 523 -19.63 -27.83 30.99
C THR A 523 -20.04 -26.50 31.62
N LYS A 524 -21.06 -26.56 32.49
CA LYS A 524 -21.18 -25.66 33.64
C LYS A 524 -19.99 -25.96 34.55
N ASP A 525 -19.21 -24.95 34.94
CA ASP A 525 -18.59 -24.84 36.27
C ASP A 525 -17.85 -23.48 36.44
N GLU A 526 -18.23 -22.82 37.54
CA GLU A 526 -17.52 -21.85 38.40
C GLU A 526 -16.34 -21.01 37.86
N ILE A 527 -16.58 -19.70 37.77
CA ILE A 527 -15.53 -18.67 37.60
C ILE A 527 -15.02 -18.25 38.97
N SER A 528 -13.82 -18.70 39.33
CA SER A 528 -12.96 -18.04 40.31
C SER A 528 -11.54 -17.94 39.76
N GLY A 529 -11.03 -16.71 39.58
CA GLY A 529 -9.61 -16.43 39.41
C GLY A 529 -9.17 -16.01 38.00
N ILE A 530 -9.35 -14.73 37.67
CA ILE A 530 -8.45 -14.02 36.75
C ILE A 530 -8.07 -12.71 37.44
N GLY A 531 -6.92 -12.75 38.13
CA GLY A 531 -6.24 -11.57 38.65
C GLY A 531 -5.23 -11.05 37.63
N ASP A 532 -5.23 -9.72 37.50
CA ASP A 532 -4.10 -8.84 37.16
C ASP A 532 -3.20 -9.19 35.97
N TRP A 533 -3.50 -8.55 34.84
CA TRP A 533 -2.48 -8.10 33.87
C TRP A 533 -2.80 -6.66 33.43
N LEU A 534 -2.39 -5.69 34.24
CA LEU A 534 -2.20 -4.30 33.84
C LEU A 534 -0.70 -4.06 33.57
N PRO A 535 -0.30 -3.35 32.50
CA PRO A 535 1.07 -2.89 32.35
C PRO A 535 1.34 -1.72 33.34
N PRO A 536 2.56 -1.60 33.90
CA PRO A 536 2.85 -0.54 34.85
C PRO A 536 2.90 0.83 34.16
N SER A 537 2.16 1.77 34.74
CA SER A 537 2.13 3.19 34.44
C SER A 537 3.10 3.93 35.35
N ASP A 538 4.26 4.35 34.84
CA ASP A 538 5.17 5.26 35.54
C ASP A 538 5.68 6.36 34.61
N VAL A 539 5.00 7.52 34.62
CA VAL A 539 5.59 8.82 34.32
C VAL A 539 4.94 9.86 35.24
N ASP A 540 5.64 10.22 36.30
CA ASP A 540 5.30 11.39 37.14
C ASP A 540 5.87 12.66 36.47
N PRO A 541 5.08 13.73 36.21
CA PRO A 541 5.52 14.84 35.37
C PRO A 541 6.45 15.88 36.03
N ASN A 542 6.90 15.71 37.28
CA ASN A 542 7.58 16.80 38.01
C ASN A 542 8.87 16.39 38.75
N ASN A 543 9.97 16.09 38.05
CA ASN A 543 11.33 16.43 38.54
C ASN A 543 12.45 16.28 37.48
N PRO A 544 13.26 17.31 37.19
CA PRO A 544 14.44 17.20 36.35
C PRO A 544 15.72 16.90 37.18
N SER A 545 16.65 16.18 36.57
CA SER A 545 18.07 15.95 36.95
C SER A 545 18.38 14.84 37.98
N SER A 546 19.02 13.76 37.52
CA SER A 546 20.39 13.40 37.92
C SER A 546 20.84 12.08 37.25
N SER A 547 22.14 11.94 37.20
CA SER A 547 22.98 11.20 36.25
C SER A 547 23.29 9.75 36.63
N VAL A 548 23.50 8.93 35.58
CA VAL A 548 24.52 7.87 35.41
C VAL A 548 24.69 6.84 36.54
N GLY A 549 24.38 5.58 36.21
CA GLY A 549 24.86 4.41 36.94
C GLY A 549 24.69 3.11 36.15
N LYS A 550 25.79 2.55 35.65
CA LYS A 550 25.90 1.20 35.06
C LYS A 550 25.23 0.15 35.96
N ARG A 551 24.51 -0.82 35.38
CA ARG A 551 24.43 -2.19 35.91
C ARG A 551 24.09 -3.20 34.81
N GLU A 552 24.73 -4.36 34.96
CA GLU A 552 25.00 -5.39 33.99
C GLU A 552 23.78 -6.28 33.68
N ARG A 553 23.82 -6.91 32.50
CA ARG A 553 22.85 -7.90 32.04
C ARG A 553 23.14 -9.25 32.70
N GLU A 554 22.22 -9.77 33.49
CA GLU A 554 22.16 -11.19 33.82
C GLU A 554 21.06 -11.88 32.98
N MET A 555 21.48 -12.87 32.19
CA MET A 555 20.61 -13.75 31.41
C MET A 555 20.12 -14.90 32.29
N LEU A 556 18.81 -15.00 32.48
CA LEU A 556 18.14 -16.18 33.05
C LEU A 556 17.95 -17.23 31.95
N VAL A 557 18.75 -18.29 32.01
CA VAL A 557 18.62 -19.51 31.20
C VAL A 557 17.70 -20.49 31.93
N VAL A 558 16.53 -20.76 31.36
CA VAL A 558 15.63 -21.84 31.79
C VAL A 558 16.15 -23.16 31.24
N LYS A 559 16.43 -24.11 32.14
CA LYS A 559 16.87 -25.47 31.84
C LYS A 559 15.70 -26.30 31.30
N SER A 560 15.83 -26.85 30.09
CA SER A 560 15.06 -28.02 29.64
C SER A 560 15.99 -29.22 29.55
N SER A 561 15.69 -30.25 30.33
CA SER A 561 16.33 -31.56 30.32
C SER A 561 15.84 -32.39 29.15
N THR A 562 16.74 -32.88 28.29
CA THR A 562 16.68 -34.24 27.72
C THR A 562 17.97 -34.62 26.99
N ASN A 563 18.32 -35.88 27.17
CA ASN A 563 19.50 -36.62 26.71
C ASN A 563 19.97 -36.37 25.27
N SER A 564 21.28 -36.21 25.09
CA SER A 564 22.06 -36.92 24.07
C SER A 564 23.56 -36.78 24.35
N LYS A 565 24.22 -37.92 24.60
CA LYS A 565 25.69 -38.06 24.63
C LYS A 565 26.25 -37.65 23.27
N PHE A 566 27.30 -36.84 23.18
CA PHE A 566 28.43 -37.08 22.28
C PHE A 566 29.66 -36.23 22.66
N MET A 567 30.81 -36.80 22.33
CA MET A 567 32.19 -36.57 22.81
C MET A 567 32.71 -35.12 22.87
N LYS A 568 33.47 -34.85 23.95
CA LYS A 568 34.52 -33.82 24.01
C LYS A 568 35.76 -34.29 23.25
N LEU A 569 36.29 -33.47 22.35
CA LEU A 569 37.72 -33.43 22.03
C LEU A 569 38.18 -31.97 22.10
N LYS A 570 38.96 -31.68 23.14
CA LYS A 570 39.82 -30.49 23.25
C LYS A 570 40.95 -30.65 22.23
N ILE A 571 41.24 -29.59 21.47
CA ILE A 571 42.61 -29.32 21.02
C ILE A 571 42.90 -27.86 21.37
N GLU A 572 43.95 -27.70 22.17
CA GLU A 572 44.52 -26.44 22.62
C GLU A 572 45.36 -25.82 21.49
N ASN A 573 45.25 -24.50 21.33
CA ASN A 573 46.14 -23.66 20.52
C ASN A 573 47.55 -23.63 21.13
N PRO A 574 48.57 -23.34 20.32
CA PRO A 574 49.00 -21.93 20.19
C PRO A 574 48.54 -21.25 18.90
#